data_AF-A0A7C7NWW9-F1
#
_entry.id   AF-A0A7C7NWW9-F1
#
_cell.length_a   1.000
_cell.length_b   1.000
_cell.length_c   1.000
_cell.angle_alpha   90.00
_cell.angle_beta   90.00
_cell.angle_gamma   90.00
#
_symmetry.space_group_name_H-M   'P 1'
#
loop_
_entity.id
_entity.type
_entity.pdbx_description
1 polymer ?
#
loop_
_entity_poly.entity_id
_entity_poly.type
_entity_poly.pdbx_seq_one_letter_code
_entity_poly.pdbx_strand_id
1 'polypeptide(L)' 'TRMGKGKGTPEYWVAVVKPGRIIFEVEGVSREEMELAFTNASHKLPLKTKIVERRDI' A
#
# COMPACT_ATOMS: atom_id res chain seq x y z
N THR A 1 -19.74 -10.35 24.92
CA THR A 1 -20.24 -9.51 26.05
C THR A 1 -21.53 -8.83 25.61
N ARG A 2 -22.45 -8.50 26.52
CA ARG A 2 -23.64 -7.68 26.16
C ARG A 2 -23.18 -6.30 25.64
N MET A 3 -23.96 -5.73 24.73
CA MET A 3 -23.73 -4.38 24.18
C MET A 3 -23.64 -3.32 25.29
N GLY A 4 -22.84 -2.27 25.07
CA GLY A 4 -22.79 -1.10 25.96
C GLY A 4 -21.74 -1.13 27.08
N LYS A 5 -20.51 -1.57 26.80
CA LYS A 5 -19.41 -1.59 27.78
C LYS A 5 -18.29 -0.56 27.54
N GLY A 6 -18.50 0.41 26.66
CA GLY A 6 -17.50 1.42 26.29
C GLY A 6 -16.67 1.05 25.06
N LYS A 7 -15.60 1.81 24.79
CA LYS A 7 -14.69 1.55 23.66
C LYS A 7 -13.83 0.31 23.95
N GLY A 8 -13.66 -0.55 22.95
CA GLY A 8 -12.80 -1.73 23.03
C GLY A 8 -11.31 -1.38 23.05
N THR A 9 -10.48 -2.39 23.23
CA THR A 9 -9.02 -2.28 23.09
C THR A 9 -8.65 -2.08 21.61
N PRO A 10 -7.53 -1.40 21.29
CA PRO A 10 -7.03 -1.33 19.92
C PRO A 10 -6.78 -2.74 19.35
N GLU A 11 -7.36 -3.05 18.19
CA GLU A 11 -7.19 -4.36 17.53
C GLU A 11 -6.11 -4.33 16.44
N TYR A 12 -6.03 -3.24 15.66
CA TYR A 12 -5.10 -3.09 14.55
C TYR A 12 -4.67 -1.63 14.40
N TRP A 13 -3.56 -1.45 13.69
CA TRP A 13 -3.10 -0.14 13.22
C TRP A 13 -3.42 0.02 11.74
N VAL A 14 -3.74 1.23 11.34
CA VAL A 14 -4.13 1.54 9.96
C VAL A 14 -3.36 2.76 9.46
N ALA A 15 -3.07 2.77 8.16
CA ALA A 15 -2.56 3.92 7.45
C ALA A 15 -3.61 4.42 6.46
N VAL A 16 -3.93 5.72 6.51
CA VAL A 16 -4.88 6.33 5.57
C VAL A 16 -4.16 6.63 4.25
N VAL A 17 -4.53 5.90 3.19
CA VAL A 17 -4.01 6.09 1.84
C VAL A 17 -5.03 6.85 1.00
N LYS A 18 -4.64 8.03 0.49
CA LYS A 18 -5.46 8.84 -0.43
C LYS A 18 -5.01 8.65 -1.88
N PRO A 19 -5.88 8.86 -2.88
CA PRO A 19 -5.49 8.80 -4.29
C PRO A 19 -4.27 9.68 -4.60
N GLY A 20 -3.33 9.16 -5.41
CA GLY A 20 -2.09 9.84 -5.77
C GLY A 20 -0.94 9.68 -4.77
N ARG A 21 -1.14 8.97 -3.65
CA ARG A 21 -0.07 8.67 -2.70
C ARG A 21 0.86 7.56 -3.23
N ILE A 22 2.16 7.80 -3.18
CA ILE A 22 3.20 6.75 -3.33
C ILE A 22 3.24 5.91 -2.04
N ILE A 23 3.17 4.59 -2.19
CA ILE A 23 3.11 3.63 -1.07
C ILE A 23 4.45 2.90 -0.90
N PHE A 24 5.09 2.53 -2.00
CA PHE A 24 6.37 1.83 -2.05
C PHE A 24 7.27 2.47 -3.11
N GLU A 25 8.58 2.39 -2.89
CA GLU A 25 9.62 2.81 -3.82
C GLU A 25 10.69 1.72 -3.87
N VAL A 26 11.34 1.56 -5.02
CA VAL A 26 12.43 0.59 -5.24
C VAL A 26 13.45 1.18 -6.18
N GLU A 27 14.72 0.85 -5.98
CA GLU A 27 15.87 1.26 -6.80
C GLU A 27 16.83 0.08 -6.95
N GLY A 28 17.66 0.08 -7.99
CA GLY A 28 18.72 -0.91 -8.17
C GLY A 28 18.29 -2.26 -8.73
N VAL A 29 17.13 -2.32 -9.39
CA VAL A 29 16.58 -3.53 -10.03
C VAL A 29 16.30 -3.28 -11.51
N SER A 30 16.19 -4.34 -12.32
CA SER A 30 15.74 -4.19 -13.71
C SER A 30 14.28 -3.74 -13.76
N ARG A 31 13.87 -3.20 -14.93
CA ARG A 31 12.48 -2.79 -15.15
C ARG A 31 11.52 -3.99 -15.09
N GLU A 32 11.92 -5.14 -15.64
CA GLU A 32 11.08 -6.35 -15.59
C GLU A 32 10.91 -6.87 -14.15
N GLU A 33 11.98 -6.85 -13.36
CA GLU A 33 11.94 -7.25 -11.95
C GLU A 33 11.03 -6.34 -11.13
N MET A 34 11.14 -5.02 -11.33
CA MET A 34 10.28 -4.03 -10.69
C MET A 34 8.80 -4.21 -11.05
N GLU A 35 8.49 -4.41 -12.33
CA GLU A 35 7.11 -4.61 -12.79
C GLU A 35 6.49 -5.86 -12.16
N LEU A 36 7.23 -6.97 -12.11
CA LEU A 36 6.78 -8.20 -11.47
C LEU A 36 6.57 -8.02 -9.96
N ALA A 37 7.53 -7.39 -9.27
CA ALA A 37 7.46 -7.16 -7.83
C ALA A 37 6.25 -6.30 -7.43
N PHE A 38 6.03 -5.17 -8.12
CA PHE A 38 4.89 -4.29 -7.84
C PHE A 38 3.56 -4.88 -8.29
N THR A 39 3.52 -5.67 -9.36
CA THR A 39 2.31 -6.43 -9.73
C THR A 39 1.92 -7.38 -8.61
N ASN A 40 2.87 -8.15 -8.08
CA ASN A 40 2.62 -9.06 -6.97
C ASN A 40 2.19 -8.34 -5.68
N ALA A 41 2.82 -7.20 -5.36
CA ALA A 41 2.45 -6.37 -4.22
C ALA A 41 1.02 -5.81 -4.37
N SER A 42 0.63 -5.41 -5.58
CA SER A 42 -0.72 -4.87 -5.84
C SER A 42 -1.83 -5.85 -5.48
N HIS A 43 -1.63 -7.15 -5.72
CA HIS A 43 -2.60 -8.19 -5.38
C HIS A 43 -2.81 -8.37 -3.86
N LYS A 44 -1.93 -7.80 -3.03
CA LYS A 44 -2.02 -7.85 -1.56
C LYS A 44 -2.62 -6.58 -0.96
N LEU A 45 -2.87 -5.57 -1.78
CA LEU A 45 -3.44 -4.30 -1.33
C LEU A 45 -4.94 -4.25 -1.65
N PRO A 46 -5.77 -3.70 -0.75
CA PRO A 46 -7.22 -3.58 -0.97
C PRO A 46 -7.60 -2.39 -1.86
N LEU A 47 -6.71 -1.96 -2.77
CA LEU A 47 -6.88 -0.76 -3.59
C LEU A 47 -6.23 -0.91 -4.97
N LYS A 48 -6.72 -0.14 -5.94
CA LYS A 48 -6.10 -0.07 -7.28
C LYS A 48 -4.79 0.71 -7.21
N THR A 49 -3.72 0.13 -7.71
CA THR A 49 -2.40 0.75 -7.79
C THR A 49 -2.01 1.09 -9.22
N LYS A 50 -1.06 2.01 -9.37
CA LYS A 50 -0.41 2.32 -10.64
C LYS A 50 1.10 2.37 -10.40
N ILE A 51 1.87 1.70 -11.26
CA ILE A 51 3.33 1.81 -11.28
C ILE A 51 3.69 3.15 -11.92
N VAL A 52 4.59 3.89 -11.28
CA VAL A 52 5.09 5.19 -11.75
C VAL A 52 6.60 5.20 -11.65
N GLU A 53 7.25 5.90 -12.58
CA GLU A 53 8.70 6.11 -12.60
C GLU A 53 8.99 7.57 -12.21
N ARG A 54 10.15 7.80 -11.59
CA ARG A 54 10.64 9.15 -11.31
C ARG A 54 10.88 9.84 -12.66
N ARG A 55 10.33 11.04 -12.83
CA ARG A 55 10.64 11.87 -14.00
C ARG A 55 11.90 12.66 -13.70
N ASP A 56 12.88 12.59 -14.58
CA ASP A 56 13.96 13.56 -14.62
C ASP A 56 13.38 14.90 -15.08
N ILE A 57 13.71 15.97 -14.36
CA ILE A 57 13.31 17.36 -14.67
C ILE A 57 14.50 18.05 -15.34
#